data_AF-D7CE97-F1
#
_entry.id   AF-D7CE97-F1
#
_cell.length_a   1.000
_cell.length_b   1.000
_cell.length_c   1.000
_cell.angle_alpha   90.00
_cell.angle_beta   90.00
_cell.angle_gamma   90.00
#
_symmetry.space_group_name_H-M   'P 1'
#
loop_
_entity.id
_entity.type
_entity.pdbx_description
1 polymer ?
#
loop_
_entity_poly.entity_id
_entity_poly.type
_entity_poly.pdbx_seq_one_letter_code
_entity_poly.pdbx_strand_id
1 'polypeptide(L)'
;MALGLGSRVGVLGIRDQAPPAVRAVLGERFAGEARPRGVHRTTDLQAPEGPGAVLEAAAGLVEAGADTLLLACTGLNTIGIRPLLEDRLGVPVVDPVLAAGLMASYTRG
;
A
#
# COMPACT_ATOMS: atom_id res chain seq x y z
N MET A 1 -7.16 -14.39 -13.89
CA MET A 1 -6.56 -14.80 -12.60
C MET A 1 -7.01 -13.79 -11.56
N ALA A 2 -7.92 -14.18 -10.67
CA ALA A 2 -8.35 -13.32 -9.57
C ALA A 2 -7.13 -13.09 -8.66
N LEU A 3 -6.71 -11.84 -8.48
CA LEU A 3 -5.68 -11.48 -7.52
C LEU A 3 -6.22 -11.77 -6.12
N GLY A 4 -6.00 -13.00 -5.65
CA GLY A 4 -6.01 -13.27 -4.23
C GLY A 4 -4.96 -12.37 -3.60
N LEU A 5 -5.41 -11.40 -2.80
CA LEU A 5 -4.53 -10.66 -1.90
C LEU A 5 -3.61 -11.69 -1.22
N GLY A 6 -2.29 -11.46 -1.24
CA GLY A 6 -1.32 -12.40 -0.68
C GLY A 6 -1.63 -12.80 0.75
N SER A 7 -0.95 -13.81 1.24
CA SER A 7 -1.25 -14.41 2.53
C SER A 7 -0.92 -13.47 3.71
N ARG A 8 -0.01 -12.50 3.49
CA ARG A 8 0.48 -11.55 4.50
C ARG A 8 0.60 -10.14 3.89
N VAL A 9 -0.42 -9.32 4.10
CA VAL A 9 -0.55 -7.99 3.51
C VAL A 9 -0.06 -6.90 4.46
N GLY A 10 0.97 -6.18 4.04
CA GLY A 10 1.45 -4.96 4.70
C GLY A 10 0.73 -3.73 4.15
N VAL A 11 0.26 -2.84 5.02
CA VAL A 11 -0.52 -1.65 4.61
C VAL A 11 0.34 -0.39 4.70
N LEU A 12 0.57 0.27 3.57
CA LEU A 12 1.35 1.50 3.49
C LEU A 12 0.41 2.70 3.37
N GLY A 13 0.47 3.61 4.34
CA GLY A 13 -0.40 4.80 4.39
C GLY A 13 0.36 6.07 4.72
N ILE A 14 -0.34 7.20 4.68
CA ILE A 14 0.19 8.51 5.15
C ILE A 14 -0.31 8.88 6.56
N ARG A 15 -1.18 8.05 7.13
CA ARG A 15 -1.66 8.17 8.51
C ARG A 15 -1.02 7.07 9.35
N ASP A 16 -0.97 7.29 10.65
CA ASP A 16 -0.35 6.35 11.60
C ASP A 16 -1.08 5.01 11.67
N GLN A 17 -2.37 4.99 11.29
CA GLN A 17 -3.20 3.79 11.32
C GLN A 17 -3.90 3.56 9.98
N ALA A 18 -3.93 2.30 9.55
CA ALA A 18 -4.74 1.84 8.45
C ALA A 18 -6.23 2.06 8.75
N PRO A 19 -7.05 2.42 7.74
CA PRO A 19 -8.49 2.56 7.93
C PRO A 19 -9.11 1.29 8.53
N PRO A 20 -10.05 1.38 9.49
CA PRO A 20 -10.70 0.22 10.09
C PRO A 20 -11.32 -0.74 9.07
N ALA A 21 -11.88 -0.20 7.99
CA ALA A 21 -12.42 -0.99 6.89
C ALA A 21 -11.35 -1.85 6.19
N VAL A 22 -10.13 -1.33 5.99
CA VAL A 22 -9.01 -2.07 5.40
C VAL A 22 -8.59 -3.20 6.34
N ARG A 23 -8.46 -2.91 7.64
CA ARG A 23 -8.14 -3.92 8.65
C ARG A 23 -9.20 -5.03 8.71
N ALA A 24 -10.49 -4.69 8.64
CA ALA A 24 -11.58 -5.65 8.63
C ALA A 24 -11.57 -6.56 7.39
N VAL A 25 -11.26 -6.02 6.20
CA VAL A 25 -11.17 -6.81 4.96
C VAL A 25 -9.97 -7.75 4.95
N LEU A 26 -8.82 -7.30 5.46
CA LEU A 26 -7.60 -8.11 5.51
C LEU A 26 -7.70 -9.21 6.56
N GLY A 27 -8.27 -8.92 7.73
CA GLY A 27 -8.44 -9.88 8.82
C GLY A 27 -7.09 -10.48 9.24
N GLU A 28 -7.01 -11.82 9.28
CA GLU A 28 -5.79 -12.56 9.65
C GLU A 28 -4.63 -12.35 8.67
N ARG A 29 -4.90 -11.86 7.45
CA ARG A 29 -3.86 -11.56 6.46
C ARG A 29 -3.15 -10.24 6.75
N PHE A 30 -3.61 -9.43 7.71
CA PHE A 30 -2.95 -8.17 8.06
C PHE A 30 -1.58 -8.44 8.71
N ALA A 31 -0.50 -8.14 7.99
CA ALA A 31 0.87 -8.36 8.46
C ALA A 31 1.46 -7.15 9.20
N GLY A 32 0.87 -5.96 9.01
CA GLY A 32 1.32 -4.73 9.65
C GLY A 32 0.90 -3.50 8.86
N GLU A 33 1.19 -2.33 9.42
CA GLU A 33 1.04 -1.05 8.76
C GLU A 33 2.28 -0.20 8.95
N ALA A 34 2.59 0.60 7.94
CA ALA A 34 3.70 1.54 8.01
C ALA A 34 3.30 2.89 7.44
N ARG A 35 3.91 3.91 8.02
CA ARG A 35 3.87 5.28 7.54
C ARG A 35 5.29 5.72 7.19
N PRO A 36 5.53 6.24 5.98
CA PRO A 36 6.82 6.81 5.61
C PRO A 36 7.26 7.91 6.58
N ARG A 37 8.51 7.85 7.07
CA ARG A 37 9.05 8.89 7.96
C ARG A 37 9.06 10.23 7.25
N GLY A 38 8.68 11.29 7.96
CA GLY A 38 8.65 12.65 7.40
C GLY A 38 7.48 12.95 6.44
N VAL A 39 6.61 11.97 6.15
CA VAL A 39 5.41 12.17 5.33
C VAL A 39 4.20 12.35 6.23
N HIS A 40 3.66 13.57 6.30
CA HIS A 40 2.47 13.93 7.08
C HIS A 40 1.28 14.30 6.20
N ARG A 41 1.54 14.72 4.96
CA ARG A 41 0.55 15.15 3.98
C ARG A 41 0.94 14.65 2.60
N THR A 42 -0.03 14.61 1.70
CA THR A 42 0.17 14.14 0.32
C THR A 42 1.25 14.91 -0.43
N THR A 43 1.45 16.20 -0.13
CA THR A 43 2.50 17.04 -0.73
C THR A 43 3.91 16.59 -0.36
N ASP A 44 4.09 15.98 0.81
CA ASP A 44 5.41 15.53 1.28
C ASP A 44 5.91 14.33 0.44
N LEU A 45 4.99 13.61 -0.19
CA LEU A 45 5.31 12.52 -1.12
C LEU A 45 5.98 13.01 -2.42
N GLN A 46 5.77 14.29 -2.77
CA GLN A 46 6.37 14.92 -3.96
C GLN A 46 7.72 15.57 -3.66
N ALA A 47 8.11 15.65 -2.39
CA ALA A 47 9.45 16.08 -2.01
C ALA A 47 10.50 15.08 -2.52
N PRO A 48 11.74 15.52 -2.79
CA PRO A 48 12.82 14.65 -3.25
C PRO A 48 13.04 13.40 -2.37
N GLU A 49 12.82 13.54 -1.07
CA GLU A 49 12.99 12.49 -0.07
C GLU A 49 11.77 11.55 0.04
N GLY A 50 10.61 11.97 -0.49
CA GLY A 50 9.33 11.26 -0.39
C GLY A 50 9.40 9.82 -0.89
N PRO A 51 9.84 9.57 -2.13
CA PRO A 51 9.97 8.20 -2.65
C PRO A 51 10.89 7.29 -1.83
N GLY A 52 11.99 7.84 -1.32
CA GLY A 52 12.93 7.10 -0.47
C GLY A 52 12.30 6.71 0.87
N ALA A 53 11.60 7.64 1.53
CA ALA A 53 10.89 7.36 2.76
C ALA A 53 9.77 6.32 2.58
N VAL A 54 9.10 6.33 1.43
CA VAL A 54 8.06 5.34 1.09
C VAL A 54 8.69 3.97 0.89
N LEU A 55 9.82 3.89 0.18
CA LEU A 55 10.55 2.64 -0.03
C LEU A 55 11.03 2.05 1.29
N GLU A 56 11.61 2.85 2.19
CA GLU A 56 12.07 2.38 3.51
C GLU A 56 10.92 1.81 4.35
N ALA A 57 9.78 2.51 4.41
CA ALA A 57 8.62 2.03 5.15
C ALA A 57 8.04 0.74 4.54
N ALA A 58 8.03 0.63 3.21
CA ALA A 58 7.60 -0.57 2.51
C ALA A 58 8.57 -1.75 2.73
N ALA A 59 9.88 -1.49 2.69
CA ALA A 59 10.91 -2.49 2.97
C ALA A 59 10.74 -3.08 4.38
N GLY A 60 10.52 -2.24 5.40
CA GLY A 60 10.28 -2.71 6.76
C GLY A 60 9.06 -3.63 6.89
N LEU A 61 8.00 -3.42 6.10
CA LEU A 61 6.85 -4.34 6.07
C LEU A 61 7.22 -5.70 5.45
N VAL A 62 8.01 -5.70 4.38
CA VAL A 62 8.47 -6.92 3.72
C VAL A 62 9.43 -7.69 4.62
N GLU A 63 10.34 -7.00 5.31
CA GLU A 63 11.24 -7.59 6.32
C GLU A 63 10.46 -8.19 7.50
N ALA A 64 9.32 -7.60 7.88
CA ALA A 64 8.38 -8.17 8.85
C ALA A 64 7.52 -9.33 8.30
N GLY A 65 7.79 -9.74 7.06
CA GLY A 65 7.18 -10.90 6.40
C GLY A 65 5.91 -10.59 5.62
N ALA A 66 5.67 -9.34 5.21
CA ALA A 66 4.63 -9.04 4.24
C ALA A 66 5.01 -9.59 2.85
N ASP A 67 4.14 -10.39 2.24
CA ASP A 67 4.30 -10.93 0.90
C ASP A 67 3.57 -10.09 -0.16
N THR A 68 2.79 -9.10 0.27
CA THR A 68 2.01 -8.18 -0.57
C THR A 68 1.92 -6.84 0.14
N LEU A 69 2.01 -5.74 -0.61
CA LEU A 69 1.82 -4.40 -0.09
C LEU A 69 0.49 -3.82 -0.57
N LEU A 70 -0.22 -3.10 0.30
CA LEU A 70 -1.46 -2.41 0.00
C LEU A 70 -1.30 -0.90 0.23
N LEU A 71 -1.53 -0.09 -0.80
CA LEU A 71 -1.41 1.38 -0.73
C LEU A 71 -2.69 2.03 -0.18
N ALA A 72 -2.78 2.31 1.12
CA ALA A 72 -4.01 2.82 1.75
C ALA A 72 -4.27 4.33 1.57
N CYS A 73 -3.50 5.04 0.73
CA CYS A 73 -3.71 6.45 0.45
C CYS A 73 -3.65 6.73 -1.06
N THR A 74 -4.66 7.44 -1.58
CA THR A 74 -4.72 7.90 -2.99
C THR A 74 -3.48 8.69 -3.39
N GLY A 75 -2.86 9.44 -2.47
CA GLY A 75 -1.65 10.21 -2.71
C GLY A 75 -0.42 9.36 -3.10
N LEU A 76 -0.29 8.15 -2.53
CA LEU A 76 0.78 7.20 -2.91
C LEU A 76 0.59 6.68 -4.33
N ASN A 77 -0.65 6.63 -4.80
CA ASN A 77 -0.99 6.23 -6.15
C ASN A 77 -0.75 7.35 -7.16
N THR A 78 -1.09 8.59 -6.80
CA THR A 78 -0.89 9.77 -7.65
C THR A 78 0.57 10.01 -8.04
N ILE A 79 1.52 9.64 -7.17
CA ILE A 79 2.97 9.76 -7.45
C ILE A 79 3.53 8.56 -8.24
N GLY A 80 2.72 7.52 -8.51
CA GLY A 80 3.17 6.35 -9.26
C GLY A 80 4.26 5.55 -8.58
N ILE A 81 4.24 5.40 -7.25
CA ILE A 81 5.30 4.69 -6.51
C ILE A 81 5.29 3.16 -6.72
N ARG A 82 4.18 2.61 -7.22
CA ARG A 82 3.98 1.17 -7.37
C ARG A 82 5.12 0.47 -8.14
N PRO A 83 5.51 0.88 -9.36
CA PRO A 83 6.57 0.21 -10.10
C PRO A 83 7.90 0.23 -9.37
N LEU A 84 8.21 1.32 -8.66
CA LEU A 84 9.42 1.42 -7.85
C LEU A 84 9.41 0.37 -6.72
N LEU A 85 8.29 0.23 -6.00
CA LEU A 85 8.18 -0.73 -4.91
C LEU A 85 8.23 -2.17 -5.42
N GLU A 86 7.54 -2.49 -6.51
CA GLU A 86 7.55 -3.82 -7.12
C GLU A 86 8.97 -4.19 -7.61
N ASP A 87 9.65 -3.28 -8.30
CA ASP A 87 11.03 -3.48 -8.81
C ASP A 87 12.05 -3.65 -7.68
N ARG A 88 11.92 -2.86 -6.61
CA ARG A 88 12.91 -2.84 -5.52
C ARG A 88 12.68 -3.90 -4.44
N LEU A 89 11.44 -4.31 -4.21
CA LEU A 89 11.08 -5.21 -3.11
C LEU A 89 10.64 -6.60 -3.59
N GLY A 90 10.36 -6.77 -4.89
CA GLY A 90 10.01 -8.07 -5.47
C GLY A 90 8.67 -8.65 -4.99
N VAL A 91 7.83 -7.84 -4.34
CA VAL A 91 6.49 -8.23 -3.88
C VAL A 91 5.41 -7.48 -4.66
N PRO A 92 4.24 -8.09 -4.90
CA PRO A 92 3.12 -7.40 -5.53
C PRO A 92 2.64 -6.21 -4.69
N VAL A 93 2.32 -5.12 -5.37
CA VAL A 93 1.78 -3.90 -4.74
C VAL A 93 0.36 -3.67 -5.26
N VAL A 94 -0.60 -3.76 -4.36
CA VAL A 94 -2.03 -3.60 -4.65
C VAL A 94 -2.45 -2.17 -4.34
N ASP A 95 -3.09 -1.54 -5.32
CA ASP A 95 -3.73 -0.25 -5.16
C ASP A 95 -5.24 -0.44 -4.91
N PRO A 96 -5.75 -0.07 -3.72
CA PRO A 96 -7.17 -0.15 -3.40
C PRO A 96 -8.02 0.86 -4.18
N VAL A 97 -7.46 1.93 -4.76
CA VAL A 97 -8.23 2.85 -5.63
C VAL A 97 -8.57 2.15 -6.92
N LEU A 98 -7.58 1.52 -7.56
CA LEU A 98 -7.81 0.67 -8.72
C LEU A 98 -8.64 -0.56 -8.35
N ALA A 99 -8.40 -1.22 -7.22
CA ALA A 99 -9.18 -2.39 -6.81
C ALA A 99 -10.63 -2.04 -6.49
N ALA A 100 -10.91 -0.94 -5.77
CA ALA A 100 -12.28 -0.50 -5.51
C ALA A 100 -12.98 0.00 -6.78
N GLY A 101 -12.27 0.70 -7.67
CA GLY A 101 -12.79 1.10 -8.98
C GLY A 101 -13.12 -0.11 -9.85
N LEU A 102 -12.26 -1.12 -9.86
CA LEU A 102 -12.48 -2.39 -10.54
C LEU A 102 -13.68 -3.12 -9.90
N MET A 103 -13.69 -3.35 -8.59
CA MET A 103 -14.82 -4.02 -7.92
C MET A 103 -16.15 -3.29 -8.11
N ALA A 104 -16.18 -1.96 -8.04
CA ALA A 104 -17.37 -1.16 -8.30
C ALA A 104 -17.86 -1.27 -9.76
N SER A 105 -16.94 -1.41 -10.73
CA SER A 105 -17.30 -1.68 -12.14
C SER A 105 -17.85 -3.09 -12.35
N TYR A 106 -17.34 -4.09 -11.62
CA TYR A 106 -17.84 -5.47 -11.70
C TYR A 106 -19.19 -5.67 -11.00
N THR A 107 -19.52 -4.87 -9.98
CA THR A 107 -20.88 -4.86 -9.37
C THR A 107 -21.93 -4.13 -10.23
N ARG A 108 -21.53 -3.56 -11.38
CA ARG A 108 -22.41 -2.93 -12.37
C ARG A 108 -22.55 -3.75 -13.67
N GLY A 109 -22.06 -4.99 -13.71
CA GLY A 109 -22.21 -5.93 -14.82
C GLY A 109 -23.21 -7.03 -14.52
#